data_AF-A0A833CHW0-F1
#
_entry.id   AF-A0A833CHW0-F1
#
_cell.length_a   1.000
_cell.length_b   1.000
_cell.length_c   1.000
_cell.angle_alpha   90.00
_cell.angle_beta   90.00
_cell.angle_gamma   90.00
#
_symmetry.space_group_name_H-M   'P 1'
#
loop_
_entity.id
_entity.type
_entity.pdbx_description
1 polymer ?
#
loop_
_entity_poly.entity_id
_entity_poly.type
_entity_poly.pdbx_seq_one_letter_code
_entity_poly.pdbx_strand_id
1 'polypeptide(L)'
;MGEHFLSKRRRLPLLGLSSTKTLALSEHAWAGQGDARSSLLAFAFIAAIIVIMAVIFIPTIVAFRRQHPNRWLIFVVNFAFGGTVVGWVAALVWALHYVHISEDGSNGGESGINLFVNDPVNVRVDPSMNEDQKIALPVSPTSNPNPSKDHSDAETVNALQRLKTLFESGAISAEEFTALKAPILKRYIHKTG
;
A
#
# COMPACT_ATOMS: atom_id res chain seq x y z
N MET A 1 68.48 -39.80 -86.52
CA MET A 1 67.40 -40.25 -85.62
C MET A 1 66.58 -39.01 -85.28
N GLY A 2 65.34 -38.99 -85.75
CA GLY A 2 64.61 -37.78 -86.12
C GLY A 2 63.85 -37.05 -85.01
N GLU A 3 63.57 -35.79 -85.35
CA GLU A 3 62.30 -35.07 -85.22
C GLU A 3 61.59 -35.00 -83.85
N HIS A 4 61.83 -33.89 -83.16
CA HIS A 4 60.88 -32.79 -82.93
C HIS A 4 59.35 -33.07 -82.99
N PHE A 5 58.66 -32.48 -81.99
CA PHE A 5 57.26 -31.97 -81.98
C PHE A 5 56.15 -32.70 -81.18
N LEU A 6 55.63 -31.92 -80.22
CA LEU A 6 54.23 -31.77 -79.78
C LEU A 6 53.60 -32.82 -78.86
N SER A 7 53.47 -32.43 -77.58
CA SER A 7 52.22 -32.65 -76.84
C SER A 7 52.07 -31.62 -75.72
N LYS A 8 51.52 -30.46 -76.09
CA LYS A 8 50.92 -29.51 -75.16
C LYS A 8 49.58 -30.10 -74.69
N ARG A 9 49.56 -30.93 -73.64
CA ARG A 9 48.31 -31.33 -72.98
C ARG A 9 48.02 -30.45 -71.76
N ARG A 10 47.19 -29.45 -72.05
CA ARG A 10 46.08 -28.89 -71.26
C ARG A 10 46.04 -29.17 -69.75
N ARG A 11 46.01 -28.04 -69.03
CA ARG A 11 45.47 -27.79 -67.68
C ARG A 11 44.36 -28.75 -67.25
N LEU A 12 44.37 -29.15 -65.97
CA LEU A 12 43.33 -28.84 -64.95
C LEU A 12 43.82 -29.38 -63.58
N PRO A 13 43.86 -28.55 -62.51
CA PRO A 13 44.05 -29.04 -61.15
C PRO A 13 42.74 -29.65 -60.67
N LEU A 14 42.69 -30.98 -60.58
CA LEU A 14 41.58 -31.67 -59.94
C LEU A 14 41.80 -31.67 -58.42
N LEU A 15 40.81 -31.08 -57.75
CA LEU A 15 40.58 -31.03 -56.32
C LEU A 15 40.77 -32.38 -55.63
N GLY A 16 41.29 -32.32 -54.40
CA GLY A 16 40.86 -33.23 -53.33
C GLY A 16 41.84 -34.34 -52.97
N LEU A 17 42.90 -34.01 -52.23
CA LEU A 17 43.33 -34.89 -51.15
C LEU A 17 43.30 -34.10 -49.85
N SER A 18 42.20 -34.30 -49.14
CA SER A 18 41.95 -33.85 -47.79
C SER A 18 43.17 -34.12 -46.90
N SER A 19 43.57 -33.09 -46.15
CA SER A 19 44.36 -33.25 -44.93
C SER A 19 43.68 -34.30 -44.05
N THR A 20 44.23 -35.50 -43.99
CA THR A 20 44.02 -36.40 -42.87
C THR A 20 44.75 -35.79 -41.68
N LYS A 21 44.08 -34.85 -41.00
CA LYS A 21 44.46 -34.44 -39.64
C LYS A 21 44.21 -35.66 -38.77
N THR A 22 45.31 -36.29 -38.36
CA THR A 22 45.35 -37.36 -37.36
C THR A 22 44.52 -36.92 -36.15
N LEU A 23 43.37 -37.57 -35.97
CA LEU A 23 42.54 -37.49 -34.77
C LEU A 23 43.24 -38.22 -33.62
N ALA A 24 42.91 -37.77 -32.40
CA ALA A 24 43.28 -38.32 -31.09
C ALA A 24 44.60 -37.82 -30.48
N LEU A 25 44.61 -36.55 -30.06
CA LEU A 25 45.42 -36.12 -28.91
C LEU A 25 44.57 -35.21 -28.00
N SER A 26 44.09 -35.86 -26.93
CA SER A 26 43.74 -35.31 -25.61
C SER A 26 42.84 -34.06 -25.54
N GLU A 27 41.52 -34.26 -25.50
CA GLU A 27 40.57 -33.23 -25.03
C GLU A 27 40.11 -33.40 -23.57
N HIS A 28 40.69 -34.34 -22.80
CA HIS A 28 40.15 -34.68 -21.46
C HIS A 28 41.02 -34.30 -20.26
N ALA A 29 41.96 -33.35 -20.40
CA ALA A 29 42.82 -32.91 -19.30
C ALA A 29 42.46 -31.52 -18.71
N TRP A 30 41.26 -31.00 -18.98
CA TRP A 30 40.78 -29.71 -18.41
C TRP A 30 39.44 -29.79 -17.66
N ALA A 31 38.89 -30.99 -17.43
CA ALA A 31 37.58 -31.13 -16.79
C ALA A 31 37.61 -31.22 -15.25
N GLY A 32 38.74 -31.55 -14.61
CA GLY A 32 38.76 -31.85 -13.16
C GLY A 32 39.10 -30.69 -12.21
N GLN A 33 39.66 -29.59 -12.72
CA GLN A 33 40.09 -28.46 -11.88
C GLN A 33 39.04 -27.34 -11.77
N GLY A 34 38.06 -27.34 -12.69
CA GLY A 34 37.00 -26.34 -12.79
C GLY A 34 35.81 -26.58 -11.85
N ASP A 35 35.54 -27.83 -11.46
CA ASP A 35 34.29 -28.21 -10.79
C ASP A 35 34.14 -27.63 -9.37
N ALA A 36 35.20 -27.67 -8.56
CA ALA A 36 35.17 -27.11 -7.21
C ALA A 36 35.13 -25.57 -7.24
N ARG A 37 35.84 -24.94 -8.19
CA ARG A 37 35.85 -23.48 -8.31
C ARG A 37 34.52 -22.97 -8.88
N SER A 38 33.96 -23.64 -9.89
CA SER A 38 32.67 -23.28 -10.49
C SER A 38 31.52 -23.43 -9.50
N SER A 39 31.50 -24.51 -8.72
CA SER A 39 30.52 -24.69 -7.65
C SER A 39 30.64 -23.63 -6.56
N LEU A 40 31.86 -23.33 -6.08
CA LEU A 40 32.09 -22.24 -5.11
C LEU A 40 31.63 -20.88 -5.65
N LEU A 41 31.91 -20.57 -6.92
CA LEU A 41 31.44 -19.34 -7.56
C LEU A 41 29.91 -19.32 -7.69
N ALA A 42 29.27 -20.44 -8.01
CA ALA A 42 27.82 -20.55 -8.07
C ALA A 42 27.16 -20.32 -6.69
N PHE A 43 27.71 -20.92 -5.63
CA PHE A 43 27.22 -20.68 -4.27
C PHE A 43 27.42 -19.23 -3.84
N ALA A 44 28.58 -18.63 -4.13
CA ALA A 44 28.85 -17.22 -3.85
C ALA A 44 27.88 -16.29 -4.59
N PHE A 45 27.56 -16.61 -5.85
CA PHE A 45 26.61 -15.86 -6.66
C PHE A 45 25.18 -15.95 -6.10
N ILE A 46 24.73 -17.14 -5.72
CA ILE A 46 23.42 -17.34 -5.08
C ILE A 46 23.37 -16.59 -3.75
N ALA A 47 24.40 -16.69 -2.92
CA ALA A 47 24.49 -15.97 -1.65
C ALA A 47 24.43 -14.44 -1.87
N ALA A 48 25.14 -13.92 -2.88
CA ALA A 48 25.08 -12.51 -3.23
C ALA A 48 23.67 -12.06 -3.64
N ILE A 49 22.96 -12.85 -4.45
CA ILE A 49 21.56 -12.56 -4.82
C ILE A 49 20.66 -12.53 -3.59
N ILE A 50 20.80 -13.48 -2.67
CA ILE A 50 20.02 -13.52 -1.44
C ILE A 50 20.28 -12.27 -0.59
N VAL A 51 21.53 -11.86 -0.45
CA VAL A 51 21.90 -10.64 0.29
C VAL A 51 21.29 -9.40 -0.37
N ILE A 52 21.41 -9.26 -1.69
CA ILE A 52 20.85 -8.13 -2.43
C ILE A 52 19.33 -8.09 -2.27
N MET A 53 18.66 -9.23 -2.39
CA MET A 53 17.22 -9.33 -2.14
C MET A 53 16.85 -8.91 -0.72
N ALA A 54 17.58 -9.39 0.29
CA ALA A 54 17.34 -8.99 1.67
C ALA A 54 17.45 -7.46 1.85
N VAL A 55 18.44 -6.81 1.21
CA VAL A 55 18.63 -5.35 1.27
C VAL A 55 17.49 -4.60 0.58
N ILE A 56 17.08 -5.05 -0.61
CA ILE A 56 15.98 -4.41 -1.36
C ILE A 56 14.64 -4.53 -0.63
N PHE A 57 14.47 -5.56 0.20
CA PHE A 57 13.26 -5.77 0.99
C PHE A 57 13.32 -5.19 2.42
N ILE A 58 14.38 -4.46 2.80
CA ILE A 58 14.46 -3.77 4.10
C ILE A 58 13.21 -2.91 4.41
N PRO A 59 12.70 -2.05 3.51
CA PRO A 59 11.54 -1.20 3.79
C PRO A 59 10.30 -2.01 4.16
N THR A 60 10.08 -3.10 3.43
CA THR A 60 9.01 -4.07 3.72
C THR A 60 9.21 -4.69 5.10
N ILE A 61 10.41 -5.21 5.40
CA ILE A 61 10.69 -5.84 6.70
C ILE A 61 10.41 -4.87 7.86
N VAL A 62 10.82 -3.61 7.71
CA VAL A 62 10.57 -2.55 8.70
C VAL A 62 9.06 -2.31 8.90
N ALA A 63 8.29 -2.21 7.81
CA ALA A 63 6.84 -2.00 7.88
C ALA A 63 6.11 -3.16 8.59
N PHE A 64 6.52 -4.40 8.32
CA PHE A 64 5.94 -5.59 8.97
C PHE A 64 6.32 -5.69 10.45
N ARG A 65 7.59 -5.42 10.79
CA ARG A 65 8.05 -5.43 12.20
C ARG A 65 7.37 -4.36 13.05
N ARG A 66 7.02 -3.22 12.45
CA ARG A 66 6.30 -2.12 13.13
C ARG A 66 4.78 -2.27 13.10
N GLN A 67 4.24 -3.34 12.51
CA GLN A 67 2.80 -3.55 12.33
C GLN A 67 2.10 -2.33 11.70
N HIS A 68 2.75 -1.68 10.73
CA HIS A 68 2.20 -0.50 10.08
C HIS A 68 0.83 -0.81 9.43
N PRO A 69 -0.20 0.03 9.60
CA PRO A 69 -1.55 -0.24 9.07
C PRO A 69 -1.50 -0.47 7.55
N ASN A 70 -0.68 0.30 6.86
CA ASN A 70 -0.49 0.22 5.40
C ASN A 70 0.67 -0.69 4.97
N ARG A 71 1.03 -1.71 5.76
CA ARG A 71 2.15 -2.63 5.45
C ARG A 71 2.05 -3.29 4.07
N TRP A 72 0.84 -3.64 3.64
CA TRP A 72 0.60 -4.23 2.32
C TRP A 72 0.81 -3.22 1.18
N LEU A 73 0.44 -1.96 1.40
CA LEU A 73 0.65 -0.90 0.42
C LEU A 73 2.15 -0.59 0.27
N ILE A 74 2.88 -0.52 1.37
CA ILE A 74 4.35 -0.35 1.37
C ILE A 74 5.02 -1.51 0.65
N PHE A 75 4.55 -2.75 0.84
CA PHE A 75 5.06 -3.91 0.11
C PHE A 75 4.89 -3.77 -1.40
N VAL A 76 3.69 -3.38 -1.87
CA VAL A 76 3.40 -3.20 -3.30
C VAL A 76 4.28 -2.09 -3.89
N VAL A 77 4.43 -0.98 -3.18
CA VAL A 77 5.28 0.15 -3.60
C VAL A 77 6.75 -0.26 -3.66
N ASN A 78 7.25 -0.98 -2.65
CA ASN A 78 8.61 -1.49 -2.66
C ASN A 78 8.83 -2.55 -3.77
N PHE A 79 7.81 -3.35 -4.10
CA PHE A 79 7.92 -4.31 -5.19
C PHE A 79 7.94 -3.65 -6.57
N ALA A 80 7.09 -2.63 -6.78
CA ALA A 80 7.00 -1.90 -8.05
C ALA A 80 8.15 -0.90 -8.26
N PHE A 81 8.59 -0.22 -7.21
CA PHE A 81 9.54 0.89 -7.28
C PHE A 81 10.83 0.68 -6.48
N GLY A 82 10.97 -0.40 -5.70
CA GLY A 82 12.15 -0.65 -4.86
C GLY A 82 13.42 -1.01 -5.63
N GLY A 83 13.31 -1.27 -6.94
CA GLY A 83 14.46 -1.32 -7.84
C GLY A 83 15.08 0.05 -8.12
N THR A 84 14.39 1.14 -7.79
CA THR A 84 14.92 2.51 -7.89
C THR A 84 15.35 3.02 -6.51
N VAL A 85 16.47 3.72 -6.42
CA VAL A 85 16.95 4.30 -5.15
C VAL A 85 15.90 5.24 -4.55
N VAL A 86 15.24 6.04 -5.39
CA VAL A 86 14.20 6.99 -4.96
C VAL A 86 12.97 6.26 -4.42
N GLY A 87 12.47 5.25 -5.13
CA GLY A 87 11.32 4.46 -4.68
C GLY A 87 11.61 3.65 -3.42
N TRP A 88 12.82 3.11 -3.29
CA TRP A 88 13.27 2.40 -2.10
C TRP A 88 13.34 3.32 -0.87
N VAL A 89 13.93 4.52 -1.01
CA VAL A 89 14.00 5.50 0.08
C VAL A 89 12.60 6.02 0.43
N ALA A 90 11.75 6.31 -0.55
CA ALA A 90 10.38 6.75 -0.31
C ALA A 90 9.57 5.68 0.45
N ALA A 91 9.70 4.41 0.06
CA ALA A 91 9.08 3.30 0.77
C ALA A 91 9.63 3.15 2.20
N LEU A 92 10.93 3.40 2.42
CA LEU A 92 11.53 3.37 3.75
C LEU A 92 11.02 4.51 4.64
N VAL A 93 10.97 5.73 4.12
CA VAL A 93 10.41 6.90 4.83
C VAL A 93 8.95 6.63 5.17
N TRP A 94 8.17 6.09 4.24
CA TRP A 94 6.78 5.76 4.48
C TRP A 94 6.62 4.63 5.52
N ALA A 95 7.49 3.62 5.51
CA ALA A 95 7.51 2.57 6.53
C ALA A 95 7.85 3.10 7.94
N LEU A 96 8.57 4.23 8.03
CA LEU A 96 8.93 4.89 9.28
C LEU A 96 7.88 5.93 9.71
N HIS A 97 7.13 6.51 8.77
CA HIS A 97 6.17 7.58 9.03
C HIS A 97 4.80 7.00 9.39
N TYR A 98 4.44 7.08 10.67
CA TYR A 98 3.14 6.68 11.18
C TYR A 98 2.22 7.90 11.27
N VAL A 99 1.27 8.01 10.33
CA VAL A 99 0.11 8.90 10.48
C VAL A 99 -0.95 8.12 11.23
N HIS A 100 -1.27 8.55 12.45
CA HIS A 100 -2.46 8.11 13.15
C HIS A 100 -3.67 8.66 12.38
N ILE A 101 -4.37 7.80 11.64
CA ILE A 101 -5.74 8.09 11.23
C ILE A 101 -6.59 7.36 12.24
N SER A 102 -7.13 8.07 13.22
CA SER A 102 -8.14 7.52 14.13
C SER A 102 -9.33 7.03 13.30
N GLU A 103 -9.76 5.80 13.53
CA GLU A 103 -10.91 5.18 12.85
C GLU A 103 -12.23 5.87 13.23
N ASP A 104 -12.21 6.54 14.37
CA ASP A 104 -13.10 7.57 14.84
C ASP A 104 -12.91 8.82 13.96
N GLY A 105 -13.58 8.79 12.80
CA GLY A 105 -13.53 9.83 11.79
C GLY A 105 -13.79 11.21 12.40
N SER A 106 -12.89 12.16 12.10
CA SER A 106 -13.11 13.61 12.18
C SER A 106 -13.84 14.13 13.43
N ASN A 107 -13.66 13.49 14.59
CA ASN A 107 -14.12 14.03 15.87
C ASN A 107 -13.06 14.98 16.41
N GLY A 108 -12.92 16.11 15.71
CA GLY A 108 -12.23 17.36 16.08
C GLY A 108 -11.05 17.42 17.04
N GLY A 109 -10.27 16.36 17.24
CA GLY A 109 -9.15 16.34 18.19
C GLY A 109 -7.77 16.52 17.56
N GLU A 110 -7.57 16.08 16.32
CA GLU A 110 -6.21 15.87 15.78
C GLU A 110 -5.85 16.82 14.63
N SER A 111 -6.86 17.34 13.92
CA SER A 111 -6.68 18.32 12.85
C SER A 111 -7.19 19.67 13.33
N GLY A 112 -6.28 20.61 13.57
CA GLY A 112 -6.51 21.94 14.18
C GLY A 112 -7.42 22.92 13.42
N ILE A 113 -8.37 22.43 12.62
CA ILE A 113 -9.41 23.21 11.91
C ILE A 113 -10.82 22.85 12.39
N ASN A 114 -10.94 22.11 13.51
CA ASN A 114 -12.24 21.68 14.03
C ASN A 114 -12.47 22.15 15.48
N LEU A 115 -12.14 23.42 15.75
CA LEU A 115 -12.28 24.03 17.07
C LEU A 115 -13.73 24.34 17.47
N PHE A 116 -14.70 24.15 16.57
CA PHE A 116 -16.08 24.63 16.74
C PHE A 116 -17.17 23.56 16.64
N VAL A 117 -16.85 22.32 16.25
CA VAL A 117 -17.89 21.27 16.10
C VAL A 117 -18.31 20.65 17.43
N ASN A 118 -17.51 20.79 18.49
CA ASN A 118 -17.82 20.24 19.81
C ASN A 118 -17.59 21.23 20.97
N ASP A 119 -17.41 22.52 20.67
CA ASP A 119 -17.40 23.58 21.68
C ASP A 119 -18.85 24.02 21.95
N PRO A 120 -19.41 23.79 23.15
CA PRO A 120 -20.75 24.27 23.51
C PRO A 120 -20.73 25.79 23.69
N VAL A 121 -20.56 26.54 22.59
CA VAL A 121 -20.75 27.98 22.58
C VAL A 121 -22.25 28.24 22.68
N ASN A 122 -22.65 28.94 23.75
CA ASN A 122 -24.04 29.31 23.97
C ASN A 122 -24.45 30.37 22.93
N VAL A 123 -24.94 29.93 21.76
CA VAL A 123 -25.43 30.83 20.72
C VAL A 123 -26.74 31.45 21.21
N ARG A 124 -26.69 32.72 21.60
CA ARG A 124 -27.86 33.52 21.91
C ARG A 124 -28.61 33.78 20.61
N VAL A 125 -29.68 33.03 20.36
CA VAL A 125 -30.60 33.28 19.24
C VAL A 125 -31.40 34.53 19.58
N ASP A 126 -31.05 35.67 18.99
CA ASP A 126 -31.90 36.86 19.02
C ASP A 126 -33.10 36.61 18.09
N PRO A 127 -34.35 36.64 18.59
CA PRO A 127 -35.54 36.27 17.81
C PRO A 127 -35.94 37.32 16.74
N SER A 128 -35.11 38.32 16.44
CA SER A 128 -35.49 39.44 15.57
C SER A 128 -35.27 39.23 14.07
N MET A 129 -34.89 38.02 13.61
CA MET A 129 -34.58 37.76 12.19
C MET A 129 -35.44 36.68 11.51
N ASN A 130 -36.57 36.28 12.11
CA ASN A 130 -37.44 35.25 11.51
C ASN A 130 -38.55 35.78 10.59
N GLU A 131 -38.66 37.09 10.40
CA GLU A 131 -39.70 37.67 9.53
C GLU A 131 -39.28 37.79 8.06
N ASP A 132 -37.98 37.90 7.76
CA ASP A 132 -37.52 38.19 6.39
C ASP A 132 -37.12 36.96 5.56
N GLN A 133 -36.99 35.78 6.18
CA GLN A 133 -36.51 34.56 5.50
C GLN A 133 -37.66 33.69 4.96
N LYS A 134 -38.70 34.31 4.39
CA LYS A 134 -39.77 33.63 3.64
C LYS A 134 -39.55 33.64 2.11
N ILE A 135 -38.35 33.98 1.64
CA ILE A 135 -38.06 34.04 0.19
C ILE A 135 -36.97 33.03 -0.20
N ALA A 136 -37.47 31.87 -0.66
CA ALA A 136 -36.96 31.00 -1.72
C ALA A 136 -35.46 30.64 -1.78
N LEU A 137 -35.13 29.41 -1.36
CA LEU A 137 -34.04 28.61 -1.95
C LEU A 137 -34.44 27.13 -2.03
N PRO A 138 -34.25 26.43 -3.18
CA PRO A 138 -34.57 25.02 -3.32
C PRO A 138 -33.41 24.16 -2.82
N VAL A 139 -33.60 23.42 -1.73
CA VAL A 139 -32.58 22.46 -1.25
C VAL A 139 -32.70 21.17 -2.06
N SER A 140 -31.61 20.82 -2.75
CA SER A 140 -31.44 19.56 -3.48
C SER A 140 -31.24 18.40 -2.48
N PRO A 141 -31.76 17.19 -2.75
CA PRO A 141 -31.57 16.06 -1.85
C PRO A 141 -30.17 15.46 -2.02
N THR A 142 -29.26 15.77 -1.09
CA THR A 142 -27.96 15.09 -1.01
C THR A 142 -28.17 13.64 -0.61
N SER A 143 -27.68 12.74 -1.45
CA SER A 143 -27.61 11.30 -1.28
C SER A 143 -26.99 10.91 0.07
N ASN A 144 -27.80 10.34 0.96
CA ASN A 144 -27.39 9.83 2.26
C ASN A 144 -26.96 8.36 2.11
N PRO A 145 -25.68 7.98 2.29
CA PRO A 145 -25.30 6.58 2.37
C PRO A 145 -25.84 6.03 3.68
N ASN A 146 -26.74 5.06 3.58
CA ASN A 146 -27.37 4.38 4.71
C ASN A 146 -26.28 3.74 5.62
N PRO A 147 -26.05 4.19 6.86
CA PRO A 147 -25.13 3.52 7.76
C PRO A 147 -25.69 2.14 8.12
N SER A 148 -24.84 1.12 8.05
CA SER A 148 -25.18 -0.26 8.42
C SER A 148 -25.79 -0.30 9.83
N LYS A 149 -26.79 -1.17 10.01
CA LYS A 149 -27.68 -1.16 11.18
C LYS A 149 -26.91 -1.25 12.51
N ASP A 150 -25.75 -1.90 12.52
CA ASP A 150 -25.01 -2.21 13.75
C ASP A 150 -24.26 -1.01 14.34
N HIS A 151 -23.85 -0.02 13.53
CA HIS A 151 -23.07 1.12 14.05
C HIS A 151 -23.94 2.14 14.80
N SER A 152 -25.18 2.40 14.34
CA SER A 152 -25.99 3.42 15.01
C SER A 152 -26.50 2.98 16.38
N ASP A 153 -26.61 1.67 16.62
CA ASP A 153 -27.11 1.15 17.89
C ASP A 153 -26.07 1.44 18.98
N ALA A 154 -24.79 1.21 18.68
CA ALA A 154 -23.68 1.62 19.55
C ALA A 154 -23.63 3.15 19.77
N GLU A 155 -23.91 3.96 18.74
CA GLU A 155 -23.98 5.42 18.88
C GLU A 155 -25.13 5.87 19.79
N THR A 156 -26.32 5.27 19.67
CA THR A 156 -27.47 5.60 20.53
C THR A 156 -27.21 5.26 22.00
N VAL A 157 -26.54 4.14 22.28
CA VAL A 157 -26.15 3.75 23.64
C VAL A 157 -25.12 4.74 24.21
N ASN A 158 -24.11 5.12 23.41
CA ASN A 158 -23.13 6.14 23.83
C ASN A 158 -23.78 7.51 24.09
N ALA A 159 -24.76 7.91 23.29
CA ALA A 159 -25.51 9.16 23.50
C ALA A 159 -26.29 9.14 24.82
N LEU A 160 -26.95 8.03 25.16
CA LEU A 160 -27.66 7.87 26.43
C LEU A 160 -26.69 7.88 27.63
N GLN A 161 -25.52 7.24 27.50
CA GLN A 161 -24.46 7.26 28.51
C GLN A 161 -23.99 8.70 28.77
N ARG A 162 -23.72 9.47 27.72
CA ARG A 162 -23.30 10.87 27.82
C ARG A 162 -24.37 11.73 28.49
N LEU A 163 -25.63 11.56 28.12
CA LEU A 163 -26.75 12.28 28.74
C LEU A 163 -26.85 11.98 30.24
N LYS A 164 -26.61 10.73 30.66
CA LYS A 164 -26.56 10.34 32.08
C LYS A 164 -25.39 11.00 32.81
N THR A 165 -24.20 11.04 32.21
CA THR A 165 -23.04 11.71 32.82
C THR A 165 -23.28 13.20 33.03
N LEU A 166 -23.95 13.87 32.09
CA LEU A 166 -24.29 15.29 32.21
C LEU A 166 -25.29 15.53 33.36
N PHE A 167 -26.29 14.67 33.50
CA PHE A 167 -27.23 14.72 34.62
C PHE A 167 -26.53 14.50 35.97
N GLU A 168 -25.65 13.52 36.07
CA GLU A 168 -24.88 13.24 37.29
C GLU A 168 -23.90 14.37 37.64
N SER A 169 -23.33 15.04 36.64
CA SER A 169 -22.47 16.22 36.83
C SER A 169 -23.23 17.49 37.23
N GLY A 170 -24.57 17.45 37.24
CA GLY A 170 -25.41 18.63 37.51
C GLY A 170 -25.46 19.65 36.37
N ALA A 171 -24.93 19.31 35.19
CA ALA A 171 -24.89 20.19 34.03
C ALA A 171 -26.25 20.37 33.34
N ILE A 172 -27.18 19.44 33.56
CA ILE A 172 -28.56 19.48 33.07
C ILE A 172 -29.54 19.13 34.19
N SER A 173 -30.73 19.73 34.14
CA SER A 173 -31.81 19.45 35.10
C SER A 173 -32.51 18.11 34.83
N ALA A 174 -33.28 17.61 35.80
CA ALA A 174 -34.03 16.35 35.66
C ALA A 174 -35.13 16.41 34.58
N GLU A 175 -35.72 17.59 34.39
CA GLU A 175 -36.72 17.85 33.36
C GLU A 175 -36.11 17.85 31.96
N GLU A 176 -34.97 18.51 31.78
CA GLU A 176 -34.22 18.54 30.52
C GLU A 176 -33.68 17.15 30.15
N PHE A 177 -33.16 16.40 31.13
CA PHE A 177 -32.73 15.02 30.91
C PHE A 177 -33.86 14.16 30.35
N THR A 178 -35.06 14.29 30.90
CA THR A 178 -36.24 13.53 30.46
C THR A 178 -36.68 13.92 29.06
N ALA A 179 -36.70 15.23 28.76
CA ALA A 179 -37.05 15.75 27.44
C ALA A 179 -36.06 15.29 26.35
N LEU A 180 -34.75 15.26 26.66
CA LEU A 180 -33.70 14.85 25.71
C LEU A 180 -33.61 13.32 25.53
N LYS A 181 -33.93 12.54 26.57
CA LYS A 181 -33.94 11.07 26.50
C LYS A 181 -35.10 10.53 25.64
N ALA A 182 -36.27 11.17 25.68
CA ALA A 182 -37.49 10.71 25.00
C ALA A 182 -37.35 10.51 23.47
N PRO A 183 -36.82 11.47 22.67
CA PRO A 183 -36.70 11.29 21.22
C PRO A 183 -35.67 10.21 20.84
N ILE A 184 -34.58 10.09 21.59
CA ILE A 184 -33.54 9.08 21.35
C ILE A 184 -34.12 7.67 21.54
N LEU A 185 -34.85 7.47 22.65
CA LEU A 185 -35.46 6.19 22.96
C LEU A 185 -36.55 5.81 21.93
N LYS A 186 -37.36 6.79 21.49
CA LYS A 186 -38.38 6.57 20.45
C LYS A 186 -37.75 6.10 19.13
N ARG A 187 -36.62 6.68 18.72
CA ARG A 187 -35.90 6.28 17.51
C ARG A 187 -35.31 4.88 17.63
N TYR A 188 -34.79 4.53 18.80
CA TYR A 188 -34.25 3.19 19.07
C TYR A 188 -35.34 2.12 18.98
N ILE A 189 -36.46 2.33 19.69
CA ILE A 189 -37.59 1.38 19.71
C ILE A 189 -38.14 1.13 18.30
N HIS A 190 -38.33 2.19 17.50
CA HIS A 190 -38.83 2.05 16.12
C HIS A 190 -37.84 1.34 15.19
N LYS A 191 -36.55 1.34 15.51
CA LYS A 191 -35.54 0.67 14.70
C LYS A 191 -35.37 -0.81 15.06
N THR A 192 -35.60 -1.17 16.33
CA THR A 192 -35.41 -2.54 16.84
C THR A 192 -36.65 -3.44 16.76
N GLY A 193 -37.80 -2.92 16.32
CA GLY A 193 -39.03 -3.69 16.07
C GLY A 193 -39.24 -3.96 14.59
#